data_AF-A0A511JAV2-F1
#
_entry.id   AF-A0A511JAV2-F1
#
_cell.length_a   1.000
_cell.length_b   1.000
_cell.length_c   1.000
_cell.angle_alpha   90.00
_cell.angle_beta   90.00
_cell.angle_gamma   90.00
#
_symmetry.space_group_name_H-M   'P 1'
#
loop_
_entity.id
_entity.type
_entity.pdbx_description
1 polymer ?
#
loop_
_entity_poly.entity_id
_entity_poly.type
_entity_poly.pdbx_seq_one_letter_code
_entity_poly.pdbx_strand_id
1 'polypeptide(L)' 'MSSVATGLFAGILLALVAAVGGFSMFLLALVLGALGVLVALVLDGRLDLSGVVSGRRRG' A
#
# COMPACT_ATOMS: atom_id res chain seq x y z
N MET A 1 -12.81 1.87 -11.24
CA MET A 1 -13.63 2.15 -10.04
C MET A 1 -13.36 3.59 -9.61
N SER A 2 -14.33 4.30 -9.03
CA SER A 2 -14.11 5.70 -8.61
C SER A 2 -13.22 5.77 -7.38
N SER A 3 -12.38 6.80 -7.26
CA SER A 3 -11.49 6.99 -6.09
C SER A 3 -12.26 7.03 -4.77
N VAL A 4 -13.50 7.52 -4.82
CA VAL A 4 -14.44 7.53 -3.67
C VAL A 4 -14.79 6.11 -3.23
N ALA A 5 -15.13 5.21 -4.17
CA ALA A 5 -15.48 3.83 -3.84
C ALA A 5 -14.27 3.08 -3.25
N THR A 6 -13.08 3.30 -3.79
CA THR A 6 -11.85 2.70 -3.26
C THR A 6 -11.55 3.18 -1.85
N GLY A 7 -11.68 4.49 -1.58
CA GLY A 7 -11.48 5.05 -0.25
C GLY A 7 -12.50 4.53 0.77
N LEU A 8 -13.77 4.44 0.38
CA LEU A 8 -14.82 3.87 1.22
C LEU A 8 -14.53 2.41 1.56
N PHE A 9 -14.17 1.61 0.56
CA PHE A 9 -13.85 0.20 0.75
C PHE A 9 -12.65 0.00 1.68
N ALA A 10 -11.57 0.76 1.48
CA ALA A 10 -10.39 0.72 2.34
C ALA A 10 -10.75 1.10 3.79
N GLY A 11 -11.54 2.17 3.99
CA GLY A 11 -11.96 2.62 5.32
C GLY A 11 -12.81 1.59 6.07
N ILE A 12 -13.78 0.98 5.39
CA ILE A 12 -14.63 -0.06 5.99
C ILE A 12 -13.79 -1.28 6.41
N LEU A 13 -12.84 -1.70 5.57
CA LEU A 13 -11.94 -2.82 5.90
C LEU A 13 -11.06 -2.50 7.11
N LEU A 14 -10.46 -1.31 7.18
CA LEU A 14 -9.66 -0.93 8.35
C LEU A 14 -10.51 -0.87 9.62
N ALA A 15 -11.73 -0.33 9.55
CA ALA A 15 -12.66 -0.29 10.67
C ALA A 15 -13.01 -1.71 11.17
N LEU A 16 -13.24 -2.66 10.24
CA LEU A 16 -13.52 -4.06 10.59
C LEU A 16 -12.33 -4.72 11.28
N VAL A 17 -11.12 -4.50 10.78
CA VAL A 17 -9.90 -5.05 11.41
C VAL A 17 -9.72 -4.48 12.81
N ALA A 18 -9.95 -3.17 13.00
CA ALA A 18 -9.90 -2.52 14.30
C ALA A 18 -10.95 -3.09 15.27
N ALA A 19 -12.17 -3.37 14.79
CA ALA A 19 -13.25 -3.89 15.60
C ALA A 19 -13.00 -5.34 16.07
N VAL A 20 -12.44 -6.19 15.20
CA VAL A 20 -12.23 -7.62 15.52
C VAL A 20 -10.90 -7.86 16.25
N GLY A 21 -9.83 -7.19 15.84
CA GLY A 21 -8.48 -7.43 16.32
C GLY A 21 -7.89 -6.34 17.21
N GLY A 22 -8.64 -5.25 17.45
CA GLY A 22 -8.18 -4.10 18.21
C GLY A 22 -7.11 -3.27 17.47
N PHE A 23 -6.45 -2.38 18.22
CA PHE A 23 -5.54 -1.39 17.67
C PHE A 23 -4.28 -1.98 17.01
N SER A 24 -3.71 -3.05 17.58
CA SER A 24 -2.51 -3.69 17.01
C SER A 24 -2.78 -4.30 15.64
N MET A 25 -3.93 -4.95 15.45
CA MET A 25 -4.31 -5.52 14.14
C MET A 25 -4.68 -4.42 13.13
N PHE A 26 -5.30 -3.33 13.59
CA PHE A 26 -5.52 -2.15 12.75
C PHE A 26 -4.21 -1.59 12.20
N LEU A 27 -3.21 -1.40 13.06
CA LEU A 27 -1.88 -0.94 12.67
C LEU A 27 -1.24 -1.91 11.67
N LEU A 28 -1.32 -3.21 11.93
CA LEU A 28 -0.81 -4.23 11.00
C LEU A 28 -1.49 -4.13 9.63
N ALA A 29 -2.83 -4.01 9.58
CA ALA A 29 -3.57 -3.84 8.34
C ALA A 29 -3.23 -2.54 7.60
N LEU A 30 -3.02 -1.44 8.34
CA LEU A 30 -2.58 -0.17 7.76
C LEU A 30 -1.21 -0.31 7.10
N VAL A 31 -0.26 -0.97 7.78
CA VAL A 31 1.09 -1.21 7.25
C VAL A 31 1.04 -2.12 6.02
N LEU A 32 0.28 -3.21 6.07
CA LEU A 32 0.10 -4.13 4.94
C LEU A 32 -0.58 -3.42 3.75
N GLY A 33 -1.60 -2.60 4.00
CA GLY A 33 -2.26 -1.80 2.97
C GLY A 33 -1.30 -0.81 2.31
N ALA A 34 -0.49 -0.10 3.11
CA ALA A 34 0.54 0.81 2.59
C ALA A 34 1.60 0.06 1.76
N LEU A 35 2.06 -1.10 2.21
CA LEU A 35 2.99 -1.96 1.46
C LEU A 35 2.38 -2.41 0.12
N GLY A 36 1.10 -2.81 0.11
CA GLY A 36 0.40 -3.19 -1.11
C GLY A 36 0.33 -2.02 -2.12
N VAL A 37 0.06 -0.81 -1.64
CA VAL A 37 0.06 0.41 -2.48
C VAL A 37 1.46 0.69 -3.03
N LEU A 38 2.51 0.58 -2.21
CA LEU A 38 3.89 0.76 -2.67
C LEU A 38 4.26 -0.25 -3.76
N VAL A 39 3.92 -1.53 -3.57
CA VAL A 39 4.16 -2.57 -4.58
C VAL A 39 3.36 -2.30 -5.85
N ALA A 40 2.09 -1.91 -5.75
CA ALA A 40 1.27 -1.56 -6.91
C ALA A 40 1.85 -0.37 -7.69
N LEU A 41 2.30 0.68 -6.99
CA LEU A 41 2.94 1.85 -7.62
C LEU A 41 4.26 1.49 -8.33
N VAL A 42 5.03 0.57 -7.77
CA VAL A 42 6.25 0.04 -8.39
C VAL A 42 5.91 -0.75 -9.66
N LEU A 43 4.91 -1.64 -9.59
CA LEU A 43 4.49 -2.45 -10.73
C LEU A 43 3.86 -1.63 -11.86
N ASP A 44 3.11 -0.57 -11.50
CA ASP A 44 2.54 0.39 -12.46
C ASP A 44 3.63 1.26 -13.13
N GLY A 45 4.90 1.11 -12.76
CA GLY A 45 6.01 1.93 -13.27
C GLY A 45 5.90 3.40 -12.87
N ARG A 46 4.98 3.74 -11.96
CA ARG A 46 4.82 5.08 -11.38
C ARG A 46 5.92 5.38 -10.38
N LEU A 47 6.41 4.36 -9.69
CA LEU A 47 7.70 4.37 -9.02
C LEU A 47 8.74 3.76 -9.97
N ASP A 48 9.54 4.60 -10.62
CA ASP A 48 10.65 4.13 -11.45
C ASP A 48 11.82 3.69 -10.55
N LEU A 49 11.79 2.42 -10.12
CA LEU A 49 12.91 1.79 -9.42
C LEU A 49 14.12 1.56 -10.34
N SER A 50 13.94 1.66 -11.66
CA SER A 50 15.01 1.46 -12.66
C SER A 50 16.11 2.50 -12.52
N GLY A 51 15.77 3.73 -12.12
CA GLY A 51 16.76 4.77 -11.78
C GLY A 51 17.60 4.45 -10.54
N VAL A 52 17.02 3.77 -9.55
CA VAL A 52 17.70 3.39 -8.30
C VAL A 52 18.57 2.13 -8.48
N VAL A 53 18.15 1.18 -9.34
CA VAL A 53 18.89 -0.06 -9.62
C VAL A 53 19.99 0.14 -10.69
N SER A 54 19.77 0.99 -11.71
CA SER A 54 20.75 1.22 -12.79
C SER A 54 21.95 2.08 -12.39
N GLY A 55 21.85 2.89 -11.33
CA GLY A 55 22.97 3.65 -10.77
C GLY A 55 24.12 2.80 -10.22
N ARG A 56 23.91 1.48 -10.03
CA ARG A 56 24.94 0.54 -9.53
C ARG A 56 25.74 -0.17 -10.62
N ARG A 57 25.47 0.08 -11.92
CA ARG A 57 26.12 -0.65 -13.03
C ARG A 57 26.86 0.27 -14.00
N ARG A 58 27.65 1.19 -13.48
CA ARG A 58 28.75 1.85 -14.20
C ARG A 58 30.02 1.81 -13.36
N GLY A 59 30.76 0.73 -13.54
CA GLY A 59 32.13 0.50 -13.11
C GLY A 59 32.75 -0.42 -14.15
#